data_AF-A0A1H5LSC8-F1
#
_entry.id   AF-A0A1H5LSC8-F1
#
_cell.length_a   1.000
_cell.length_b   1.000
_cell.length_c   1.000
_cell.angle_alpha   90.00
_cell.angle_beta   90.00
_cell.angle_gamma   90.00
#
_symmetry.space_group_name_H-M   'P 1'
#
loop_
_entity.id
_entity.type
_entity.pdbx_description
1 polymer ?
#
loop_
_entity_poly.entity_id
_entity_poly.type
_entity_poly.pdbx_seq_one_letter_code
_entity_poly.pdbx_strand_id
1 'polypeptide(L)'
;MAKSSNPMTASCRCGQVGFAIRGAPIMHVACYCTSCRTAGREFEQTLGSLPVVADDGGTDFVLYRKDRVFQTAGADRLSEHRLKPDSSTRRMVATCCNTPMLLEFTKGHWLTFYRGCLPAEIPALEMRVMTEDKPAAVTLHNDLPNYATHSGRFMWKASYLMGGHGLPQTAGYLVMVTPEKIAMENVNKPGRTVSVEAGKYHAVKNAILASLPAVAPGLTLAELKQHILPLLPEGLFPGGAKVGWWMMGVQLDLRAKGVITAEETKPLRFHRL
;
A
#
# COMPACT_ATOMS: atom_id res chain seq x y z
N MET A 1 13.50 -26.69 5.30
CA MET A 1 12.24 -26.35 4.61
C MET A 1 12.54 -25.25 3.60
N ALA A 2 12.38 -25.53 2.30
CA ALA A 2 12.73 -24.60 1.24
C ALA A 2 11.92 -23.31 1.37
N LYS A 3 12.60 -22.16 1.42
CA LYS A 3 11.97 -20.85 1.34
C LYS A 3 11.37 -20.72 -0.05
N SER A 4 10.06 -20.86 -0.19
CA SER A 4 9.38 -20.48 -1.44
C SER A 4 9.77 -19.04 -1.77
N SER A 5 10.42 -18.87 -2.92
CA SER A 5 11.04 -17.62 -3.36
C SER A 5 10.06 -16.65 -4.00
N ASN A 6 8.80 -17.06 -4.21
CA ASN A 6 7.76 -16.18 -4.73
C ASN A 6 6.88 -15.61 -3.61
N PRO A 7 6.69 -14.28 -3.55
CA PRO A 7 5.75 -13.68 -2.62
C PRO A 7 4.32 -14.15 -2.95
N MET A 8 3.51 -14.41 -1.92
CA MET A 8 2.09 -14.67 -2.09
C MET A 8 1.42 -13.42 -2.65
N THR A 9 0.52 -13.58 -3.60
CA THR A 9 -0.24 -12.46 -4.17
C THR A 9 -1.67 -12.48 -3.67
N ALA A 10 -2.26 -11.30 -3.44
CA ALA A 10 -3.70 -11.16 -3.30
C ALA A 10 -4.21 -10.29 -4.46
N SER A 11 -5.39 -10.57 -4.99
CA SER A 11 -5.94 -9.83 -6.12
C SER A 11 -7.46 -9.76 -6.04
N CYS A 12 -8.03 -8.65 -6.48
CA CYS A 12 -9.46 -8.58 -6.65
C CYS A 12 -9.91 -9.49 -7.81
N ARG A 13 -11.23 -9.77 -7.90
CA ARG A 13 -11.78 -10.64 -8.94
C ARG A 13 -11.43 -10.20 -10.36
N CYS A 14 -11.36 -8.88 -10.59
CA CYS A 14 -11.07 -8.28 -11.88
C CYS A 14 -9.55 -8.19 -12.18
N GLY A 15 -8.69 -8.49 -11.20
CA GLY A 15 -7.23 -8.37 -11.30
C GLY A 15 -6.66 -6.93 -11.27
N GLN A 16 -7.49 -5.89 -11.33
CA GLN A 16 -7.00 -4.49 -11.38
C GLN A 16 -6.45 -3.99 -10.04
N VAL A 17 -6.82 -4.61 -8.93
CA VAL A 17 -6.29 -4.31 -7.59
C VAL A 17 -5.50 -5.51 -7.11
N GLY A 18 -4.25 -5.28 -6.72
CA GLY A 18 -3.31 -6.35 -6.39
C GLY A 18 -2.40 -5.99 -5.22
N PHE A 19 -1.96 -7.05 -4.52
CA PHE A 19 -1.02 -6.98 -3.41
C PHE A 19 0.02 -8.08 -3.53
N ALA A 20 1.25 -7.79 -3.11
CA ALA A 20 2.28 -8.77 -2.82
C ALA A 20 2.45 -8.90 -1.30
N ILE A 21 2.60 -10.13 -0.83
CA ILE A 21 2.68 -10.48 0.59
C ILE A 21 3.95 -11.31 0.80
N ARG A 22 4.79 -10.87 1.74
CA ARG A 22 6.06 -11.54 2.06
C ARG A 22 5.95 -12.36 3.33
N GLY A 23 6.47 -13.60 3.29
CA GLY A 23 6.55 -14.47 4.46
C GLY A 23 5.21 -15.09 4.87
N ALA A 24 5.25 -15.93 5.91
CA ALA A 24 4.09 -16.66 6.38
C ALA A 24 3.06 -15.75 7.08
N PRO A 25 1.75 -16.10 7.02
CA PRO A 25 0.72 -15.45 7.82
C PRO A 25 0.96 -15.65 9.32
N ILE A 26 0.35 -14.78 10.12
CA ILE A 26 0.27 -14.90 11.57
C ILE A 26 -0.63 -16.09 11.94
N MET A 27 -1.78 -16.15 11.26
CA MET A 27 -2.80 -17.20 11.42
C MET A 27 -3.88 -17.13 10.34
N HIS A 28 -4.58 -18.25 10.15
CA HIS A 28 -5.80 -18.35 9.35
C HIS A 28 -6.98 -18.69 10.29
N VAL A 29 -8.02 -17.86 10.29
CA VAL A 29 -9.15 -17.94 11.22
C VAL A 29 -10.50 -17.72 10.52
N ALA A 30 -11.55 -18.30 11.09
CA ALA A 30 -12.93 -17.97 10.77
C ALA A 30 -13.48 -17.09 11.91
N CYS A 31 -13.86 -15.86 11.59
CA CYS A 31 -14.39 -14.91 12.56
C CYS A 31 -15.92 -14.88 12.53
N TYR A 32 -16.54 -15.06 13.70
CA TYR A 32 -17.99 -15.08 13.86
C TYR A 32 -18.49 -13.82 14.55
N CYS A 33 -17.75 -12.71 14.62
CA CYS A 33 -18.30 -11.51 15.25
C CYS A 33 -19.37 -10.87 14.38
N THR A 34 -20.33 -10.21 15.03
CA THR A 34 -21.44 -9.55 14.35
C THR A 34 -20.96 -8.58 13.27
N SER A 35 -19.91 -7.81 13.56
CA SER A 35 -19.36 -6.85 12.58
C SER A 35 -18.80 -7.51 11.31
N CYS A 36 -18.19 -8.70 11.40
CA CYS A 36 -17.65 -9.39 10.22
C CYS A 36 -18.78 -9.91 9.35
N ARG A 37 -19.81 -10.51 9.96
CA ARG A 37 -21.00 -10.97 9.24
C ARG A 37 -21.80 -9.84 8.59
N THR A 38 -22.03 -8.74 9.31
CA THR A 38 -22.78 -7.59 8.76
C THR A 38 -22.09 -7.07 7.50
N ALA A 39 -20.79 -6.77 7.57
CA ALA A 39 -20.06 -6.27 6.41
C ALA A 39 -19.98 -7.30 5.27
N GLY A 40 -19.77 -8.59 5.59
CA GLY A 40 -19.74 -9.64 4.58
C GLY A 40 -21.05 -9.73 3.79
N ARG A 41 -22.20 -9.64 4.49
CA ARG A 41 -23.52 -9.62 3.86
C ARG A 41 -23.77 -8.37 3.01
N GLU A 42 -23.29 -7.20 3.44
CA GLU A 42 -23.35 -5.98 2.62
C GLU A 42 -22.53 -6.14 1.33
N PHE A 43 -21.37 -6.80 1.39
CA PHE A 43 -20.57 -7.09 0.20
C PHE A 43 -21.24 -8.11 -0.74
N GLU A 44 -21.84 -9.17 -0.20
CA GLU A 44 -22.56 -10.18 -0.98
C GLU A 44 -23.69 -9.59 -1.84
N GLN A 45 -24.41 -8.60 -1.30
CA GLN A 45 -25.45 -7.86 -2.05
C GLN A 45 -24.90 -7.18 -3.30
N THR A 46 -23.66 -6.70 -3.23
CA THR A 46 -23.00 -5.96 -4.32
C THR A 46 -22.21 -6.90 -5.25
N LEU A 47 -21.82 -8.08 -4.76
CA LEU A 47 -21.02 -9.06 -5.50
C LEU A 47 -21.84 -10.02 -6.37
N GLY A 48 -23.18 -9.95 -6.29
CA GLY A 48 -24.06 -10.85 -7.04
C GLY A 48 -24.01 -12.28 -6.50
N SER A 49 -24.13 -12.44 -5.17
CA SER A 49 -24.26 -13.73 -4.48
C SER A 49 -23.00 -14.61 -4.38
N LEU A 50 -21.80 -14.05 -4.59
CA LEU A 50 -20.57 -14.75 -4.18
C LEU A 50 -20.40 -14.67 -2.67
N PRO A 51 -20.31 -15.81 -1.96
CA PRO A 51 -20.29 -15.83 -0.49
C PRO A 51 -18.99 -15.21 0.04
N VAL A 52 -19.15 -14.22 0.91
CA VAL A 52 -18.09 -13.63 1.75
C VAL A 52 -18.19 -14.16 3.18
N VAL A 53 -19.41 -14.49 3.60
CA VAL A 53 -19.72 -15.18 4.85
C VAL A 53 -20.09 -16.62 4.50
N ALA A 54 -19.47 -17.59 5.16
CA ALA A 54 -19.80 -19.00 5.01
C ALA A 54 -21.21 -19.30 5.57
N ASP A 55 -21.77 -20.45 5.21
CA ASP A 55 -23.12 -20.87 5.61
C ASP A 55 -23.31 -20.94 7.13
N ASP A 56 -22.23 -21.24 7.86
CA ASP A 56 -22.21 -21.27 9.33
C ASP A 56 -22.07 -19.87 9.96
N GLY A 57 -21.98 -18.81 9.15
CA GLY A 57 -21.82 -17.43 9.59
C GLY A 57 -20.37 -17.00 9.83
N GLY A 58 -19.37 -17.84 9.53
CA GLY A 58 -17.96 -17.48 9.64
C GLY A 58 -17.49 -16.59 8.48
N THR A 59 -16.66 -15.59 8.78
CA THR A 59 -15.89 -14.88 7.74
C THR A 59 -14.46 -15.39 7.74
N ASP A 60 -14.03 -15.95 6.60
CA ASP A 60 -12.72 -16.57 6.43
C ASP A 60 -11.61 -15.54 6.17
N PHE A 61 -10.58 -15.58 7.01
CA PHE A 61 -9.59 -14.55 7.17
C PHE A 61 -8.17 -15.09 7.34
N VAL A 62 -7.23 -14.48 6.62
CA VAL A 62 -5.79 -14.76 6.79
C VAL A 62 -5.06 -13.51 7.25
N LEU A 63 -4.43 -13.57 8.42
CA LEU A 63 -3.82 -12.44 9.10
C LEU A 63 -2.36 -12.30 8.72
N TYR A 64 -1.94 -11.08 8.36
CA TYR A 64 -0.55 -10.74 8.05
C TYR A 64 -0.11 -9.49 8.81
N ARG A 65 1.19 -9.39 9.06
CA ARG A 65 1.77 -8.12 9.53
C ARG A 65 1.70 -7.09 8.41
N LYS A 66 1.39 -5.84 8.76
CA LYS A 66 1.25 -4.75 7.78
C LYS A 66 2.54 -4.46 7.01
N ASP A 67 3.70 -4.58 7.66
CA ASP A 67 5.02 -4.36 7.04
C ASP A 67 5.41 -5.43 6.00
N ARG A 68 4.60 -6.48 5.85
CA ARG A 68 4.80 -7.55 4.87
C ARG A 68 3.86 -7.46 3.67
N VAL A 69 2.98 -6.46 3.64
CA VAL A 69 1.93 -6.32 2.63
C VAL A 69 2.19 -5.08 1.79
N PHE A 70 2.25 -5.27 0.47
CA PHE A 70 2.67 -4.26 -0.48
C PHE A 70 1.63 -4.12 -1.59
N GLN A 71 1.21 -2.90 -1.95
CA GLN A 71 0.28 -2.71 -3.04
C GLN A 71 1.04 -2.82 -4.34
N THR A 72 0.52 -3.61 -5.26
CA THR A 72 1.14 -3.78 -6.58
C THR A 72 0.29 -3.19 -7.70
N ALA A 73 -1.02 -3.00 -7.50
CA ALA A 73 -1.90 -2.41 -8.50
C ALA A 73 -3.18 -1.78 -7.89
N GLY A 74 -3.75 -0.81 -8.62
CA GLY A 74 -5.11 -0.30 -8.40
C GLY A 74 -5.33 0.47 -7.09
N ALA A 75 -4.38 1.31 -6.69
CA ALA A 75 -4.47 2.14 -5.49
C ALA A 75 -5.66 3.10 -5.51
N ASP A 76 -5.90 3.73 -6.67
CA ASP A 76 -7.05 4.59 -6.98
C ASP A 76 -8.40 3.84 -6.98
N ARG A 77 -8.36 2.51 -7.05
CA ARG A 77 -9.52 1.62 -7.10
C ARG A 77 -9.76 0.88 -5.80
N LEU A 78 -9.12 1.31 -4.72
CA LEU A 78 -9.29 0.75 -3.39
C LEU A 78 -9.99 1.77 -2.49
N SER A 79 -11.22 1.47 -2.07
CA SER A 79 -12.04 2.35 -1.24
C SER A 79 -12.18 1.82 0.17
N GLU A 80 -12.27 2.74 1.12
CA GLU A 80 -12.55 2.45 2.52
C GLU A 80 -14.04 2.23 2.75
N HIS A 81 -14.39 1.14 3.42
CA HIS A 81 -15.72 0.84 3.89
C HIS A 81 -15.71 0.62 5.41
N ARG A 82 -16.49 1.41 6.14
CA ARG A 82 -16.75 1.24 7.57
C ARG A 82 -18.23 1.02 7.80
N LEU A 83 -18.56 0.12 8.73
CA LEU A 83 -19.93 -0.07 9.20
C LEU A 83 -20.43 1.14 10.00
N LYS A 84 -19.52 1.82 10.71
CA LYS A 84 -19.77 3.11 11.35
C LYS A 84 -18.58 4.05 11.11
N PRO A 85 -18.80 5.35 10.83
CA PRO A 85 -17.72 6.28 10.51
C PRO A 85 -16.56 6.33 11.53
N ASP A 86 -16.86 6.12 12.81
CA ASP A 86 -15.94 6.18 13.95
C ASP A 86 -15.32 4.83 14.33
N SER A 87 -15.63 3.75 13.61
CA SER A 87 -15.12 2.41 13.91
C SER A 87 -13.60 2.37 13.92
N SER A 88 -12.96 1.67 14.86
CA SER A 88 -11.51 1.46 14.86
C SER A 88 -11.02 0.48 13.78
N THR A 89 -11.96 -0.18 13.09
CA THR A 89 -11.71 -1.07 11.96
C THR A 89 -12.25 -0.47 10.68
N ARG A 90 -11.52 -0.71 9.59
CA ARG A 90 -11.97 -0.44 8.22
C ARG A 90 -11.81 -1.66 7.34
N ARG A 91 -12.59 -1.74 6.27
CA ARG A 91 -12.44 -2.73 5.22
C ARG A 91 -12.04 -2.01 3.94
N MET A 92 -11.06 -2.53 3.23
CA MET A 92 -10.66 -1.97 1.95
C MET A 92 -11.26 -2.84 0.84
N VAL A 93 -12.01 -2.20 -0.05
CA VAL A 93 -12.82 -2.86 -1.10
C VAL A 93 -12.35 -2.35 -2.46
N ALA A 94 -12.12 -3.28 -3.39
CA ALA A 94 -11.78 -2.93 -4.77
C ALA A 94 -13.02 -2.44 -5.51
N THR A 95 -13.06 -1.17 -5.91
CA THR A 95 -14.22 -0.55 -6.58
C THR A 95 -14.43 -1.04 -8.01
N CYS A 96 -13.43 -1.64 -8.67
CA CYS A 96 -13.60 -2.21 -10.02
C CYS A 96 -14.61 -3.35 -10.08
N CYS A 97 -14.78 -4.09 -8.98
CA CYS A 97 -15.60 -5.30 -8.96
C CYS A 97 -16.19 -5.62 -7.59
N ASN A 98 -16.14 -4.67 -6.66
CA ASN A 98 -16.63 -4.75 -5.28
C ASN A 98 -16.01 -5.88 -4.45
N THR A 99 -14.82 -6.38 -4.82
CA THR A 99 -14.14 -7.43 -4.06
C THR A 99 -13.63 -6.88 -2.73
N PRO A 100 -14.06 -7.41 -1.57
CA PRO A 100 -13.44 -7.08 -0.30
C PRO A 100 -12.03 -7.65 -0.27
N MET A 101 -11.04 -6.79 -0.05
CA MET A 101 -9.62 -7.19 -0.07
C MET A 101 -9.13 -7.47 1.34
N LEU A 102 -9.25 -6.50 2.25
CA LEU A 102 -8.70 -6.63 3.60
C LEU A 102 -9.53 -5.90 4.65
N LEU A 103 -9.46 -6.38 5.89
CA LEU A 103 -9.89 -5.72 7.10
C LEU A 103 -8.66 -5.23 7.85
N GLU A 104 -8.68 -3.98 8.29
CA GLU A 104 -7.58 -3.35 9.00
C GLU A 104 -8.06 -2.74 10.32
N PHE A 105 -7.36 -3.06 11.42
CA PHE A 105 -7.41 -2.27 12.65
C PHE A 105 -6.51 -1.05 12.50
N THR A 106 -7.05 0.16 12.56
CA THR A 106 -6.29 1.39 12.26
C THR A 106 -5.11 1.59 13.20
N LYS A 107 -5.24 1.16 14.46
CA LYS A 107 -4.18 1.25 15.49
C LYS A 107 -3.33 -0.01 15.64
N GLY A 108 -3.60 -1.08 14.88
CA GLY A 108 -2.90 -2.36 14.97
C GLY A 108 -1.68 -2.48 14.04
N HIS A 109 -0.83 -3.48 14.28
CA HIS A 109 0.32 -3.82 13.42
C HIS A 109 0.03 -4.93 12.40
N TRP A 110 -1.19 -5.45 12.40
CA TRP A 110 -1.66 -6.48 11.48
C TRP A 110 -2.87 -5.99 10.68
N LEU A 111 -3.07 -6.63 9.53
CA LEU A 111 -4.29 -6.57 8.75
C LEU A 111 -4.67 -7.99 8.37
N THR A 112 -5.89 -8.14 7.87
CA THR A 112 -6.47 -9.43 7.58
C THR A 112 -7.00 -9.44 6.16
N PHE A 113 -6.53 -10.35 5.31
CA PHE A 113 -7.10 -10.54 3.98
C PHE A 113 -8.35 -11.40 4.06
N TYR A 114 -9.37 -11.02 3.28
CA TYR A 114 -10.50 -11.91 2.99
C TYR A 114 -9.99 -13.10 2.18
N ARG A 115 -10.37 -14.32 2.57
CA ARG A 115 -9.92 -15.54 1.88
C ARG A 115 -10.10 -15.51 0.37
N GLY A 116 -11.23 -14.96 -0.11
CA GLY A 116 -11.61 -14.95 -1.51
C GLY A 116 -10.69 -14.16 -2.44
N CYS A 117 -9.81 -13.29 -1.91
CA CYS A 117 -8.84 -12.54 -2.73
C CYS A 117 -7.43 -13.17 -2.73
N LEU A 118 -7.23 -14.30 -2.03
CA LEU A 118 -5.97 -15.05 -1.94
C LEU A 118 -6.01 -16.28 -2.86
N PRO A 119 -4.85 -16.82 -3.30
CA PRO A 119 -4.77 -18.01 -4.13
C PRO A 119 -5.38 -19.25 -3.45
N ALA A 120 -5.56 -20.34 -4.21
CA ALA A 120 -6.06 -21.59 -3.65
C ALA A 120 -5.14 -22.14 -2.54
N GLU A 121 -3.82 -22.03 -2.72
CA GLU A 121 -2.82 -22.50 -1.78
C GLU A 121 -2.57 -21.47 -0.67
N ILE A 122 -3.19 -21.71 0.49
CA ILE A 122 -2.93 -21.00 1.75
C ILE A 122 -2.83 -22.01 2.90
N PRO A 123 -2.27 -21.65 4.07
CA PRO A 123 -2.31 -22.52 5.25
C PRO A 123 -3.73 -22.92 5.62
N ALA A 124 -3.90 -24.10 6.24
CA ALA A 124 -5.20 -24.58 6.70
C ALA A 124 -5.81 -23.67 7.79
N LEU A 125 -7.13 -23.69 7.90
CA LEU A 125 -7.86 -22.96 8.93
C LEU A 125 -7.45 -23.47 10.32
N GLU A 126 -6.96 -22.59 11.19
CA GLU A 126 -6.41 -22.98 12.49
C GLU A 126 -7.45 -22.98 13.61
N MET A 127 -8.47 -22.12 13.54
CA MET A 127 -9.41 -21.89 14.64
C MET A 127 -10.62 -21.04 14.23
N ARG A 128 -11.66 -21.10 15.06
CA ARG A 128 -12.83 -20.23 15.01
C ARG A 128 -12.79 -19.25 16.19
N VAL A 129 -13.02 -17.97 15.93
CA VAL A 129 -12.97 -16.90 16.94
C VAL A 129 -14.28 -16.11 16.98
N MET A 130 -14.57 -15.50 18.12
CA MET A 130 -15.80 -14.72 18.33
C MET A 130 -17.05 -15.59 18.17
N THR A 131 -16.96 -16.88 18.53
CA THR A 131 -18.03 -17.86 18.31
C THR A 131 -19.25 -17.67 19.21
N GLU A 132 -19.16 -16.83 20.26
CA GLU A 132 -20.34 -16.40 21.04
C GLU A 132 -21.34 -15.62 20.19
N ASP A 133 -20.82 -14.88 19.19
CA ASP A 133 -21.61 -14.07 18.27
C ASP A 133 -22.19 -14.87 17.09
N LYS A 134 -21.92 -16.18 16.98
CA LYS A 134 -22.39 -17.00 15.86
C LYS A 134 -23.93 -16.96 15.74
N PRO A 135 -24.51 -17.17 14.54
CA PRO A 135 -25.96 -17.28 14.41
C PRO A 135 -26.54 -18.34 15.37
N ALA A 136 -27.66 -18.05 16.02
CA ALA A 136 -28.24 -18.92 17.04
C ALA A 136 -28.53 -20.35 16.52
N ALA A 137 -28.94 -20.47 15.26
CA ALA A 137 -29.25 -21.75 14.62
C ALA A 137 -28.02 -22.58 14.20
N VAL A 138 -26.81 -22.00 14.25
CA VAL A 138 -25.58 -22.68 13.82
C VAL A 138 -24.98 -23.48 14.97
N THR A 139 -24.67 -24.74 14.72
CA THR A 139 -23.84 -25.57 15.62
C THR A 139 -22.47 -25.75 14.98
N LEU A 140 -21.42 -25.27 15.65
CA LEU A 140 -20.04 -25.44 15.17
C LEU A 140 -19.51 -26.82 15.57
N HIS A 141 -18.83 -27.48 14.65
CA HIS A 141 -18.13 -28.72 14.94
C HIS A 141 -16.92 -28.47 15.85
N ASN A 142 -16.55 -29.46 16.65
CA ASN A 142 -15.37 -29.42 17.54
C ASN A 142 -14.10 -29.98 16.87
N ASP A 143 -14.07 -29.97 15.54
CA ASP A 143 -12.92 -30.33 14.70
C ASP A 143 -11.79 -29.30 14.76
N LEU A 144 -12.14 -28.04 15.03
CA LEU A 144 -11.22 -26.95 15.27
C LEU A 144 -11.58 -26.25 16.59
N PRO A 145 -10.60 -25.62 17.27
CA PRO A 145 -10.87 -24.81 18.45
C PRO A 145 -11.90 -23.71 18.20
N ASN A 146 -12.96 -23.68 19.02
CA ASN A 146 -14.03 -22.70 18.99
C ASN A 146 -13.88 -21.74 20.19
N TYR A 147 -13.37 -20.54 19.96
CA TYR A 147 -13.20 -19.54 21.03
C TYR A 147 -14.38 -18.58 21.07
N ALA A 148 -14.99 -18.43 22.24
CA ALA A 148 -16.12 -17.52 22.46
C ALA A 148 -15.76 -16.08 22.05
N THR A 149 -14.57 -15.63 22.44
CA THR A 149 -13.97 -14.32 22.12
C THR A 149 -12.61 -14.48 21.43
N HIS A 150 -11.82 -13.42 21.32
CA HIS A 150 -10.40 -13.54 20.97
C HIS A 150 -9.65 -14.36 22.04
N SER A 151 -8.92 -15.40 21.63
CA SER A 151 -8.17 -16.24 22.57
C SER A 151 -6.93 -15.53 23.12
N GLY A 152 -6.45 -15.94 24.30
CA GLY A 152 -5.16 -15.46 24.84
C GLY A 152 -4.00 -15.74 23.87
N ARG A 153 -4.05 -16.85 23.11
CA ARG A 153 -3.08 -17.17 22.04
C ARG A 153 -3.21 -16.22 20.84
N PHE A 154 -4.44 -15.84 20.45
CA PHE A 154 -4.69 -14.82 19.43
C PHE A 154 -4.09 -13.48 19.86
N MET A 155 -4.38 -13.03 21.09
CA MET A 155 -3.85 -11.79 21.63
C MET A 155 -2.33 -11.83 21.79
N TRP A 156 -1.75 -12.95 22.22
CA TRP A 156 -0.31 -13.13 22.35
C TRP A 156 0.42 -13.16 21.00
N LYS A 157 -0.08 -13.92 20.00
CA LYS A 157 0.48 -13.89 18.64
C LYS A 157 0.37 -12.50 18.01
N ALA A 158 -0.73 -11.78 18.27
CA ALA A 158 -0.91 -10.41 17.81
C ALA A 158 0.03 -9.41 18.54
N SER A 159 0.33 -9.63 19.82
CA SER A 159 1.19 -8.77 20.64
C SER A 159 2.69 -9.08 20.50
N TYR A 160 3.09 -10.29 20.13
CA TYR A 160 4.50 -10.67 19.87
C TYR A 160 5.10 -9.97 18.62
N LEU A 161 4.35 -9.04 18.03
CA LEU A 161 4.69 -8.25 16.86
C LEU A 161 5.14 -6.81 17.19
N MET A 162 5.26 -6.47 18.49
CA MET A 162 5.69 -5.15 18.99
C MET A 162 7.14 -4.78 18.63
N GLY A 163 7.92 -5.66 18.00
CA GLY A 163 9.29 -5.38 17.51
C GLY A 163 9.37 -4.51 16.24
N GLY A 164 8.35 -3.70 15.94
CA GLY A 164 8.25 -2.85 14.75
C GLY A 164 8.18 -1.36 15.09
N HIS A 165 9.05 -0.88 16.00
CA HIS A 165 9.19 0.56 16.26
C HIS A 165 9.69 1.25 14.98
N GLY A 166 8.83 2.03 14.32
CA GLY A 166 9.23 2.90 13.21
C GLY A 166 8.31 2.96 12.00
N LEU A 167 7.15 2.29 11.99
CA LEU A 167 6.20 2.44 10.88
C LEU A 167 5.45 3.79 11.02
N PRO A 168 5.60 4.74 10.09
CA PRO A 168 4.85 5.98 10.14
C PRO A 168 3.35 5.68 10.01
N GLN A 169 2.59 6.13 10.99
CA GLN A 169 1.13 6.19 10.91
C GLN A 169 0.76 7.35 9.99
N THR A 170 0.79 7.16 8.67
CA THR A 170 0.17 8.13 7.76
C THR A 170 -1.31 7.80 7.60
N ALA A 171 -2.14 8.73 8.07
CA ALA A 171 -3.56 8.76 7.75
C ALA A 171 -3.74 8.71 6.23
N GLY A 172 -4.52 7.74 5.73
CA GLY A 172 -5.05 7.78 4.37
C GLY A 172 -4.65 6.67 3.41
N TYR A 173 -3.45 6.11 3.46
CA TYR A 173 -3.05 5.00 2.56
C TYR A 173 -2.07 4.09 3.30
N LEU A 174 -2.54 2.92 3.73
CA LEU A 174 -1.70 1.97 4.48
C LEU A 174 -1.68 0.61 3.78
N VAL A 175 -1.34 0.69 2.50
CA VAL A 175 -0.62 -0.38 1.85
C VAL A 175 0.74 0.20 1.54
N MET A 176 1.84 -0.48 1.91
CA MET A 176 3.16 0.01 1.53
C MET A 176 3.27 -0.14 0.01
N VAL A 177 2.97 0.93 -0.72
CA VAL A 177 3.46 1.07 -2.09
C VAL A 177 4.97 1.10 -1.94
N THR A 178 5.67 0.01 -2.30
CA THR A 178 7.08 0.17 -2.64
C THR A 178 7.09 1.12 -3.82
N PRO A 179 7.57 2.35 -3.66
CA PRO A 179 7.49 3.30 -4.75
C PRO A 179 8.27 2.70 -5.91
N GLU A 180 7.67 2.71 -7.09
CA GLU A 180 8.36 2.39 -8.32
C GLU A 180 9.69 3.15 -8.34
N LYS A 181 10.76 2.50 -8.78
CA LYS A 181 12.07 3.12 -8.85
C LYS A 181 12.47 3.35 -10.30
N ILE A 182 13.08 4.50 -10.54
CA ILE A 182 13.65 4.86 -11.84
C ILE A 182 15.17 4.99 -11.73
N ALA A 183 15.87 4.65 -12.81
CA ALA A 183 17.29 4.91 -12.93
C ALA A 183 17.51 6.39 -13.29
N MET A 184 18.22 7.11 -12.42
CA MET A 184 18.63 8.49 -12.62
C MET A 184 20.12 8.53 -13.00
N GLU A 185 20.42 9.08 -14.16
CA GLU A 185 21.74 9.22 -14.75
C GLU A 185 22.46 10.48 -14.26
N ASN A 186 23.76 10.56 -14.54
CA ASN A 186 24.56 11.71 -14.20
C ASN A 186 25.50 12.05 -15.36
N VAL A 187 25.28 13.21 -16.00
CA VAL A 187 26.10 13.70 -17.11
C VAL A 187 27.60 13.79 -16.76
N ASN A 188 27.94 14.05 -15.48
CA ASN A 188 29.33 14.14 -15.04
C ASN A 188 29.99 12.77 -14.79
N LYS A 189 29.20 11.69 -14.75
CA LYS A 189 29.67 10.30 -14.57
C LYS A 189 28.90 9.35 -15.50
N PRO A 190 29.15 9.38 -16.81
CA PRO A 190 28.44 8.55 -17.78
C PRO A 190 28.48 7.05 -17.43
N GLY A 191 27.37 6.35 -17.70
CA GLY A 191 27.22 4.92 -17.39
C GLY A 191 26.91 4.60 -15.92
N ARG A 192 26.97 5.57 -15.00
CA ARG A 192 26.56 5.38 -13.60
C ARG A 192 25.15 5.89 -13.37
N THR A 193 24.29 5.01 -12.86
CA THR A 193 22.91 5.33 -12.47
C THR A 193 22.70 5.20 -10.97
N VAL A 194 21.77 5.99 -10.43
CA VAL A 194 21.25 5.85 -9.06
C VAL A 194 19.76 5.50 -9.13
N SER A 195 19.35 4.45 -8.42
CA SER A 195 17.94 4.04 -8.35
C SER A 195 17.19 4.89 -7.33
N VAL A 196 16.22 5.68 -7.79
CA VAL A 196 15.46 6.66 -6.98
C VAL A 196 13.96 6.47 -7.11
N GLU A 197 13.20 7.03 -6.18
CA GLU A 197 11.73 7.02 -6.18
C GLU A 197 11.14 7.70 -7.42
N ALA A 198 10.36 6.99 -8.24
CA ALA A 198 9.84 7.48 -9.51
C ALA A 198 8.87 8.65 -9.34
N GLY A 199 7.98 8.60 -8.34
CA GLY A 199 7.04 9.68 -8.06
C GLY A 199 7.73 11.02 -7.78
N LYS A 200 8.75 11.01 -6.91
CA LYS A 200 9.56 12.21 -6.61
C LYS A 200 10.39 12.67 -7.80
N TYR A 201 10.95 11.74 -8.57
CA TYR A 201 11.66 12.06 -9.80
C TYR A 201 10.75 12.78 -10.79
N HIS A 202 9.56 12.24 -11.07
CA HIS A 202 8.61 12.83 -12.02
C HIS A 202 8.09 14.19 -11.56
N ALA A 203 7.76 14.34 -10.27
CA ALA A 203 7.33 15.61 -9.72
C ALA A 203 8.38 16.71 -9.94
N VAL A 204 9.65 16.43 -9.63
CA VAL A 204 10.73 17.40 -9.81
C VAL A 204 11.06 17.62 -11.29
N LYS A 205 11.06 16.57 -12.12
CA LYS A 205 11.24 16.69 -13.57
C LYS A 205 10.19 17.62 -14.18
N ASN A 206 8.91 17.39 -13.88
CA ASN A 206 7.81 18.19 -14.42
C ASN A 206 7.92 19.65 -13.95
N ALA A 207 8.23 19.88 -12.67
CA ALA A 207 8.40 21.22 -12.15
C ALA A 207 9.59 21.96 -12.80
N ILE A 208 10.72 21.27 -13.01
CA ILE A 208 11.88 21.84 -13.73
C ILE A 208 11.49 22.22 -15.16
N LEU A 209 10.87 21.32 -15.91
CA LEU A 209 10.50 21.57 -17.31
C LEU A 209 9.43 22.67 -17.45
N ALA A 210 8.54 22.80 -16.48
CA ALA A 210 7.56 23.89 -16.42
C ALA A 210 8.21 25.25 -16.09
N SER A 211 9.31 25.25 -15.33
CA SER A 211 9.98 26.47 -14.87
C SER A 211 11.06 26.98 -15.83
N LEU A 212 11.69 26.09 -16.59
CA LEU A 212 12.82 26.45 -17.45
C LEU A 212 12.36 27.14 -18.75
N PRO A 213 13.01 28.26 -19.13
CA PRO A 213 12.83 28.91 -20.43
C PRO A 213 13.13 27.95 -21.59
N ALA A 214 12.50 28.20 -22.74
CA ALA A 214 12.78 27.47 -23.98
C ALA A 214 14.05 27.96 -24.71
N VAL A 215 14.51 29.17 -24.40
CA VAL A 215 15.70 29.79 -24.99
C VAL A 215 16.51 30.48 -23.90
N ALA A 216 17.79 30.75 -24.17
CA ALA A 216 18.62 31.57 -23.30
C ALA A 216 18.06 33.01 -23.18
N PRO A 217 18.24 33.71 -22.04
CA PRO A 217 18.96 33.27 -20.85
C PRO A 217 18.13 32.32 -19.97
N GLY A 218 18.80 31.29 -19.46
CA GLY A 218 18.25 30.32 -18.54
C GLY A 218 18.21 30.78 -17.09
N LEU A 219 17.68 29.90 -16.23
CA LEU A 219 17.64 30.11 -14.78
C LEU A 219 18.86 29.50 -14.10
N THR A 220 19.35 30.15 -13.06
CA THR A 220 20.32 29.57 -12.12
C THR A 220 19.64 28.50 -11.26
N LEU A 221 20.42 27.62 -10.60
CA LEU A 221 19.85 26.64 -9.66
C LEU A 221 19.09 27.28 -8.50
N ALA A 222 19.52 28.46 -8.05
CA ALA A 222 18.86 29.18 -6.97
C ALA A 222 17.47 29.70 -7.40
N GLU A 223 17.39 30.33 -8.57
CA GLU A 223 16.14 30.79 -9.18
C GLU A 223 15.21 29.61 -9.48
N LEU A 224 15.75 28.55 -10.11
CA LEU A 224 14.99 27.34 -10.41
C LEU A 224 14.39 26.71 -9.16
N LYS A 225 15.15 26.65 -8.05
CA LYS A 225 14.63 26.13 -6.78
C LYS A 225 13.41 26.93 -6.29
N GLN A 226 13.47 28.26 -6.37
CA GLN A 226 12.35 29.13 -5.99
C GLN A 226 11.12 28.89 -6.87
N HIS A 227 11.32 28.64 -8.17
CA HIS A 227 10.24 28.39 -9.12
C HIS A 227 9.58 27.01 -8.92
N ILE A 228 10.37 25.96 -8.64
CA ILE A 228 9.81 24.61 -8.51
C ILE A 228 9.12 24.37 -7.17
N LEU A 229 9.58 25.00 -6.08
CA LEU A 229 9.01 24.81 -4.74
C LEU A 229 7.48 24.90 -4.67
N PRO A 230 6.81 25.94 -5.23
CA PRO A 230 5.36 26.03 -5.21
C PRO A 230 4.65 25.01 -6.13
N LEU A 231 5.37 24.34 -7.04
CA LEU A 231 4.81 23.36 -7.98
C LEU A 231 4.88 21.92 -7.44
N LEU A 232 5.59 21.68 -6.33
CA LEU A 232 5.78 20.34 -5.80
C LEU A 232 4.62 19.90 -4.91
N PRO A 233 4.13 18.65 -5.06
CA PRO A 233 3.06 18.13 -4.20
C PRO A 233 3.52 17.99 -2.74
N GLU A 234 2.75 18.55 -1.80
CA GLU A 234 3.03 18.49 -0.36
C GLU A 234 3.16 17.05 0.16
N GLY A 235 2.40 16.10 -0.43
CA GLY A 235 2.49 14.69 -0.09
C GLY A 235 3.81 14.01 -0.48
N LEU A 236 4.55 14.55 -1.45
CA LEU A 236 5.86 14.01 -1.88
C LEU A 236 7.03 14.81 -1.30
N PHE A 237 6.85 16.12 -1.11
CA PHE A 237 7.86 17.06 -0.63
C PHE A 237 7.29 17.95 0.48
N PRO A 238 7.00 17.41 1.68
CA PRO A 238 6.42 18.21 2.76
C PRO A 238 7.36 19.34 3.15
N GLY A 239 6.86 20.58 3.11
CA GLY A 239 7.66 21.79 3.31
C GLY A 239 8.89 21.91 2.40
N GLY A 240 8.89 21.27 1.23
CA GLY A 240 10.03 21.27 0.29
C GLY A 240 11.24 20.44 0.76
N ALA A 241 11.05 19.51 1.71
CA ALA A 241 12.13 18.72 2.28
C ALA A 241 12.99 18.02 1.20
N LYS A 242 14.31 18.19 1.29
CA LYS A 242 15.31 17.60 0.37
C LYS A 242 15.19 17.99 -1.11
N VAL A 243 14.38 19.00 -1.46
CA VAL A 243 14.22 19.42 -2.86
C VAL A 243 15.54 19.75 -3.56
N GLY A 244 16.51 20.32 -2.83
CA GLY A 244 17.82 20.67 -3.40
C GLY A 244 18.59 19.45 -3.94
N TRP A 245 18.56 18.33 -3.23
CA TRP A 245 19.22 17.10 -3.67
C TRP A 245 18.52 16.52 -4.91
N TRP A 246 17.18 16.49 -4.89
CA TRP A 246 16.39 16.00 -6.01
C TRP A 246 16.55 16.86 -7.26
N MET A 247 16.47 18.19 -7.12
CA MET A 247 16.69 19.12 -8.22
C MET A 247 18.08 18.94 -8.83
N MET A 248 19.11 18.79 -7.99
CA MET A 248 20.47 18.52 -8.46
C MET A 248 20.61 17.19 -9.20
N GLY A 249 19.98 16.12 -8.71
CA GLY A 249 20.00 14.83 -9.39
C GLY A 249 19.27 14.87 -10.73
N VAL A 250 18.04 15.41 -10.73
CA VAL A 250 17.18 15.46 -11.91
C VAL A 250 17.75 16.36 -12.99
N GLN A 251 18.36 17.51 -12.67
CA GLN A 251 19.00 18.33 -13.71
C GLN A 251 20.19 17.63 -14.37
N LEU A 252 21.01 16.86 -13.61
CA LEU A 252 22.12 16.10 -14.19
C LEU A 252 21.63 14.99 -15.12
N ASP A 253 20.52 14.35 -14.75
CA ASP A 253 19.87 13.33 -15.55
C ASP A 253 19.24 13.91 -16.83
N LEU A 254 18.53 15.02 -16.73
CA LEU A 254 17.94 15.70 -17.90
C LEU A 254 19.01 16.21 -18.87
N ARG A 255 20.16 16.65 -18.36
CA ARG A 255 21.32 17.01 -19.21
C ARG A 255 21.95 15.79 -19.87
N ALA A 256 22.11 14.67 -19.14
CA ALA A 256 22.61 13.42 -19.72
C ALA A 256 21.71 12.94 -20.86
N LYS A 257 20.40 13.13 -20.71
CA LYS A 257 19.37 12.77 -21.69
C LYS A 257 19.14 13.81 -22.79
N GLY A 258 19.87 14.93 -22.80
CA GLY A 258 19.72 15.98 -23.82
C GLY A 258 18.38 16.71 -23.81
N VAL A 259 17.70 16.78 -22.66
CA VAL A 259 16.41 17.49 -22.49
C VAL A 259 16.60 18.96 -22.12
N ILE A 260 17.67 19.25 -21.38
CA ILE A 260 18.05 20.61 -20.98
C ILE A 260 19.54 20.80 -21.22
N THR A 261 19.97 22.04 -21.37
CA THR A 261 21.39 22.40 -21.46
C THR A 261 21.78 23.40 -20.38
N ALA A 262 23.09 23.59 -20.21
CA ALA A 262 23.66 24.55 -19.28
C ALA A 262 24.53 25.56 -20.05
N GLU A 263 24.35 26.84 -19.76
CA GLU A 263 25.19 27.93 -20.25
C GLU A 263 26.44 28.04 -19.37
N GLU A 264 27.60 28.31 -19.98
CA GLU A 264 28.89 28.47 -19.29
C GLU A 264 29.00 29.82 -18.56
N THR A 265 28.08 30.07 -17.62
CA THR A 265 28.03 31.26 -16.78
C THR A 265 28.46 30.94 -15.34
N LYS A 266 28.74 31.99 -14.55
CA LYS A 266 29.00 31.87 -13.11
C LYS A 266 27.97 32.71 -12.33
N PRO A 267 26.98 32.10 -11.65
CA PRO A 267 26.65 30.66 -11.61
C PRO A 267 26.08 30.14 -12.94
N LEU A 268 26.09 28.81 -13.12
CA LEU A 268 25.52 28.16 -14.32
C LEU A 268 24.04 28.48 -14.45
N ARG A 269 23.60 28.73 -15.70
CA ARG A 269 22.20 28.91 -16.09
C ARG A 269 21.73 27.73 -16.94
N PHE A 270 20.46 27.37 -16.82
CA PHE A 270 19.86 26.21 -17.48
C PHE A 270 18.64 26.64 -18.29
N HIS A 271 18.49 26.10 -19.49
CA HIS A 271 17.29 26.25 -20.32
C HIS A 271 16.97 24.92 -21.03
N ARG A 272 15.75 24.80 -21.55
CA ARG A 272 15.33 23.62 -22.31
C ARG A 272 16.01 23.58 -23.67
N LEU A 273 16.24 22.36 -24.17
CA LEU A 273 16.61 22.11 -25.57
C LEU A 273 15.35 21.95 -26.43
#